data_AF-A0A5D3B3V9-F1
#
_entry.id   AF-A0A5D3B3V9-F1
#
_cell.length_a   1.000
_cell.length_b   1.000
_cell.length_c   1.000
_cell.angle_alpha   90.00
_cell.angle_beta   90.00
_cell.angle_gamma   90.00
#
_symmetry.space_group_name_H-M   'P 1'
#
loop_
_entity.id
_entity.type
_entity.pdbx_description
1 polymer ?
#
loop_
_entity_poly.entity_id
_entity_poly.type
_entity_poly.pdbx_seq_one_letter_code
_entity_poly.pdbx_strand_id
1 'polypeptide(L)'
;MSTHTQRTWIEKEPYKYTLERASETLDDLSVLNDDDPLFEETVPAKIETTSLILSASTYFVETRTLSRETLTVGRQFPDDPDVDYEANTEAADKMDKEITNSLSQIDHNGWIDSCFGEDSAEGLKKEELSVYSTILAENDKEFGGVQLLQITPEQMRAVMATQG
;
A
#
# COMPACT_ATOMS: atom_id res chain seq x y z
N MET A 1 -12.32 -10.61 -2.63
CA MET A 1 -12.08 -10.00 -1.30
C MET A 1 -10.98 -8.98 -1.45
N SER A 2 -11.19 -7.77 -0.96
CA SER A 2 -10.13 -6.76 -0.83
C SER A 2 -9.61 -6.75 0.59
N THR A 3 -8.34 -6.39 0.79
CA THR A 3 -7.75 -6.29 2.14
C THR A 3 -7.36 -4.85 2.43
N HIS A 4 -7.88 -4.34 3.55
CA HIS A 4 -7.43 -3.09 4.14
C HIS A 4 -6.47 -3.40 5.30
N THR A 5 -5.30 -2.76 5.32
CA THR A 5 -4.36 -2.91 6.43
C THR A 5 -3.85 -1.58 6.93
N GLN A 6 -3.61 -1.49 8.23
CA GLN A 6 -2.95 -0.35 8.84
C GLN A 6 -1.80 -0.83 9.73
N ARG A 7 -0.66 -0.17 9.57
CA ARG A 7 0.54 -0.35 10.37
C ARG A 7 0.94 0.97 10.99
N THR A 8 1.36 0.91 12.25
CA THR A 8 1.66 2.12 13.02
C THR A 8 2.92 1.92 13.84
N TRP A 9 3.94 2.73 13.59
CA TRP A 9 5.16 2.83 14.38
C TRP A 9 5.01 4.01 15.35
N ILE A 10 5.18 3.75 16.64
CA ILE A 10 5.09 4.77 17.69
C ILE A 10 6.44 4.87 18.37
N GLU A 11 7.07 6.04 18.33
CA GLU A 11 8.32 6.30 19.05
C GLU A 11 8.02 6.54 20.53
N LYS A 12 8.57 5.69 21.40
CA LYS A 12 8.42 5.79 22.87
C LYS A 12 9.56 6.60 23.49
N GLU A 13 10.75 6.44 22.93
CA GLU A 13 11.97 7.18 23.23
C GLU A 13 12.72 7.35 21.89
N PRO A 14 13.63 8.33 21.76
CA PRO A 14 14.44 8.46 20.55
C PRO A 14 15.05 7.11 20.14
N TYR A 15 14.79 6.69 18.90
CA TYR A 15 15.28 5.43 18.33
C TYR A 15 14.72 4.15 18.98
N LYS A 16 13.61 4.24 19.73
CA LYS A 16 12.86 3.09 20.27
C LYS A 16 11.40 3.17 19.88
N TYR A 17 10.96 2.20 19.08
CA TYR A 17 9.62 2.18 18.49
C TYR A 17 8.84 0.91 18.84
N THR A 18 7.52 1.03 18.86
CA THR A 18 6.58 -0.10 18.90
C THR A 18 5.79 -0.16 17.60
N LEU A 19 5.59 -1.35 17.06
CA LEU A 19 4.78 -1.59 15.86
C LEU A 19 3.41 -2.16 16.25
N GLU A 20 2.36 -1.42 15.92
CA GLU A 20 0.96 -1.85 16.03
C GLU A 20 0.41 -2.25 14.65
N ARG A 21 -0.56 -3.18 14.63
CA ARG A 21 -1.20 -3.69 13.42
C ARG A 21 -2.71 -3.72 13.57
N ALA A 22 -3.40 -3.19 12.57
CA ALA A 22 -4.79 -3.51 12.28
C ALA A 22 -4.91 -4.06 10.85
N SER A 23 -5.85 -4.97 10.64
CA SER A 23 -6.18 -5.47 9.31
C SER A 23 -7.64 -5.87 9.28
N GLU A 24 -8.31 -5.50 8.21
CA GLU A 24 -9.70 -5.82 7.94
C GLU A 24 -9.79 -6.41 6.53
N THR A 25 -10.56 -7.48 6.39
CA THR A 25 -10.90 -8.03 5.08
C THR A 25 -12.26 -7.47 4.71
N LEU A 26 -12.34 -6.88 3.53
CA LEU A 26 -13.58 -6.37 2.97
C LEU A 26 -14.23 -7.50 2.16
N ASP A 27 -15.47 -7.85 2.53
CA ASP A 27 -16.24 -8.96 1.96
C ASP A 27 -16.54 -8.75 0.46
N ASP A 28 -16.64 -7.48 0.03
CA ASP A 28 -16.79 -7.14 -1.38
C ASP A 28 -15.43 -6.93 -2.05
N LEU A 29 -15.32 -7.45 -3.28
CA LEU A 29 -14.16 -7.25 -4.13
C LEU A 29 -14.18 -5.81 -4.66
N SER A 30 -13.31 -4.96 -4.13
CA SER A 30 -13.18 -3.60 -4.62
C SER A 30 -12.43 -3.61 -5.95
N VAL A 31 -13.03 -2.99 -6.96
CA VAL A 31 -12.47 -2.85 -8.31
C VAL A 31 -12.42 -1.38 -8.68
N LEU A 32 -11.29 -0.92 -9.24
CA LEU A 32 -11.13 0.46 -9.71
C LEU A 32 -11.13 0.52 -11.23
N ASN A 33 -11.87 1.46 -11.80
CA ASN A 33 -11.83 1.77 -13.24
C ASN A 33 -10.71 2.78 -13.53
N ASP A 34 -10.12 2.72 -14.72
CA ASP A 34 -9.11 3.69 -15.18
C ASP A 34 -9.61 5.14 -15.17
N ASP A 35 -10.93 5.34 -15.28
CA ASP A 35 -11.59 6.66 -15.18
C ASP A 35 -11.77 7.14 -13.73
N ASP A 36 -11.32 6.38 -12.72
CA ASP A 36 -11.42 6.81 -11.34
C ASP A 36 -10.57 8.07 -11.11
N PRO A 37 -11.12 9.14 -10.46
CA PRO A 37 -10.38 10.36 -10.18
C PRO A 37 -9.04 10.13 -9.46
N LEU A 38 -8.88 8.99 -8.76
CA LEU A 38 -7.60 8.58 -8.17
C LEU A 38 -6.44 8.59 -9.18
N PHE A 39 -6.68 8.23 -10.45
CA PHE A 39 -5.65 8.15 -11.48
C PHE A 39 -5.31 9.50 -12.12
N GLU A 40 -6.13 10.53 -11.95
CA GLU A 40 -5.82 11.88 -12.46
C GLU A 40 -4.68 12.53 -11.67
N GLU A 41 -4.59 12.21 -10.38
CA GLU A 41 -3.63 12.82 -9.43
C GLU A 41 -2.46 11.90 -9.07
N THR A 42 -2.45 10.66 -9.57
CA THR A 42 -1.40 9.66 -9.31
C THR A 42 -0.75 9.20 -10.62
N VAL A 43 0.28 8.35 -10.52
CA VAL A 43 0.85 7.72 -11.72
C VAL A 43 -0.21 6.80 -12.31
N PRO A 44 -0.58 6.95 -13.60
CA PRO A 44 -1.58 6.08 -14.22
C PRO A 44 -1.24 4.60 -14.05
N ALA A 45 -2.28 3.76 -13.95
CA ALA A 45 -2.08 2.33 -14.01
C ALA A 45 -1.38 1.96 -15.33
N LYS A 46 -0.36 1.11 -15.26
CA LYS A 46 0.29 0.60 -16.48
C LYS A 46 -0.65 -0.34 -17.20
N ILE A 47 -0.44 -0.54 -18.51
CA ILE A 47 -1.35 -1.37 -19.31
C ILE A 47 -1.39 -2.82 -18.81
N GLU A 48 -0.26 -3.33 -18.33
CA GLU A 48 -0.08 -4.67 -17.76
C GLU A 48 -0.65 -4.84 -16.35
N THR A 49 -1.03 -3.75 -15.68
CA THR A 49 -1.51 -3.79 -14.30
C THR A 49 -2.91 -4.40 -14.25
N THR A 50 -3.08 -5.46 -13.47
CA THR A 50 -4.35 -6.17 -13.23
C THR A 50 -4.88 -5.97 -11.81
N SER A 51 -4.01 -5.60 -10.87
CA SER A 51 -4.38 -5.24 -9.50
C SER A 51 -3.46 -4.18 -8.92
N LEU A 52 -3.94 -3.53 -7.88
CA LEU A 52 -3.32 -2.35 -7.27
C LEU A 52 -3.15 -2.57 -5.78
N ILE A 53 -2.03 -2.07 -5.26
CA ILE A 53 -1.84 -1.79 -3.84
C ILE A 53 -1.87 -0.27 -3.71
N LEU A 54 -2.94 0.26 -3.14
CA LEU A 54 -3.00 1.66 -2.75
C LEU A 54 -2.30 1.80 -1.40
N SER A 55 -1.41 2.77 -1.26
CA SER A 55 -0.68 3.00 -0.01
C SER A 55 -0.68 4.48 0.37
N ALA A 56 -1.15 4.79 1.57
CA ALA A 56 -1.09 6.11 2.18
C ALA A 56 -0.16 6.07 3.40
N SER A 57 0.75 7.03 3.47
CA SER A 57 1.69 7.16 4.59
C SER A 57 1.49 8.50 5.30
N THR A 58 1.36 8.47 6.63
CA THR A 58 1.10 9.66 7.46
C THR A 58 2.05 9.74 8.64
N TYR A 59 2.54 10.93 8.95
CA TYR A 59 3.30 11.21 10.17
C TYR A 59 2.54 12.19 11.06
N PHE A 60 2.39 11.84 12.34
CA PHE A 60 1.76 12.66 13.37
C PHE A 60 2.82 13.12 14.37
N VAL A 61 3.18 14.40 14.29
CA VAL A 61 4.20 15.03 15.16
C VAL A 61 3.82 14.95 16.63
N GLU A 62 2.56 15.26 16.95
CA GLU A 62 2.07 15.35 18.33
C GLU A 62 2.21 14.04 19.11
N THR A 63 1.96 12.91 18.44
CA THR A 63 1.99 11.57 19.05
C THR A 63 3.25 10.79 18.68
N ARG A 64 4.19 11.42 17.95
CA ARG A 64 5.38 10.76 17.37
C ARG A 64 5.00 9.41 16.76
N THR A 65 4.07 9.47 15.81
CA THR A 65 3.46 8.28 15.20
C THR A 65 3.60 8.32 13.70
N LEU A 66 4.16 7.26 13.12
CA LEU A 66 4.22 7.03 11.68
C LEU A 66 3.24 5.92 11.32
N SER A 67 2.43 6.11 10.29
CA SER A 67 1.44 5.13 9.87
C SER A 67 1.52 4.87 8.37
N ARG A 68 1.30 3.61 8.01
CA ARG A 68 1.09 3.11 6.64
C ARG A 68 -0.29 2.49 6.60
N GLU A 69 -1.11 2.92 5.66
CA GLU A 69 -2.44 2.38 5.38
C GLU A 69 -2.46 1.84 3.96
N THR A 70 -2.95 0.61 3.75
CA THR A 70 -3.07 0.01 2.43
C THR A 70 -4.44 -0.53 2.14
N LEU A 71 -4.78 -0.51 0.84
CA LEU A 71 -5.95 -1.17 0.29
C LEU A 71 -5.56 -1.89 -0.99
N THR A 72 -5.90 -3.18 -1.09
CA THR A 72 -5.70 -3.98 -2.30
C THR A 72 -6.99 -4.06 -3.11
N VAL A 73 -6.89 -3.79 -4.41
CA VAL A 73 -8.05 -3.72 -5.30
C VAL A 73 -7.71 -4.34 -6.67
N GLY A 74 -8.73 -4.90 -7.32
CA GLY A 74 -8.62 -5.27 -8.73
C GLY A 74 -8.70 -4.03 -9.62
N ARG A 75 -8.09 -4.07 -10.81
CA ARG A 75 -8.35 -3.07 -11.86
C ARG A 75 -9.47 -3.58 -12.76
N GLN A 76 -10.45 -2.74 -13.07
CA GLN A 76 -11.62 -3.07 -13.87
C GLN A 76 -11.28 -3.12 -15.36
N PHE A 77 -11.66 -4.20 -16.03
CA PHE A 77 -11.55 -4.36 -17.48
C PHE A 77 -12.96 -4.59 -18.07
N PRO A 78 -13.68 -3.52 -18.45
CA PRO A 78 -15.09 -3.63 -18.85
C PRO A 78 -15.29 -4.45 -20.13
N ASP A 79 -14.27 -4.52 -20.99
CA ASP A 79 -14.32 -5.24 -22.27
C ASP A 79 -13.82 -6.69 -22.18
N ASP A 80 -13.38 -7.14 -21.00
CA ASP A 80 -12.85 -8.49 -20.78
C ASP A 80 -13.62 -9.22 -19.66
N PRO A 81 -14.62 -10.06 -20.02
CA PRO A 81 -15.42 -10.79 -19.05
C PRO A 81 -14.70 -11.99 -18.44
N ASP A 82 -13.54 -12.38 -18.97
CA ASP A 82 -12.78 -13.55 -18.52
C ASP A 82 -11.74 -13.17 -17.44
N VAL A 83 -11.70 -11.90 -17.01
CA VAL A 83 -10.78 -11.43 -15.96
C VAL A 83 -11.10 -12.07 -14.62
N ASP A 84 -10.12 -12.81 -14.10
CA ASP A 84 -10.16 -13.35 -12.75
C ASP A 84 -9.75 -12.28 -11.72
N TYR A 85 -10.73 -11.45 -11.34
CA TYR A 85 -10.53 -10.38 -10.37
C TYR A 85 -10.13 -10.89 -8.97
N GLU A 86 -10.53 -12.13 -8.62
CA GLU A 86 -10.17 -12.76 -7.36
C GLU A 86 -8.67 -13.10 -7.35
N ALA A 87 -8.19 -13.82 -8.37
CA ALA A 87 -6.77 -14.15 -8.51
C ALA A 87 -5.88 -12.89 -8.59
N ASN A 88 -6.32 -11.85 -9.30
CA ASN A 88 -5.59 -10.59 -9.41
C ASN A 88 -5.47 -9.90 -8.04
N THR A 89 -6.54 -9.85 -7.26
CA THR A 89 -6.53 -9.21 -5.94
C THR A 89 -5.76 -10.06 -4.92
N GLU A 90 -5.81 -11.38 -5.02
CA GLU A 90 -4.97 -12.28 -4.22
C GLU A 90 -3.46 -12.03 -4.46
N ALA A 91 -3.05 -11.75 -5.70
CA ALA A 91 -1.67 -11.41 -6.01
C ALA A 91 -1.25 -10.09 -5.33
N ALA A 92 -2.12 -9.07 -5.37
CA ALA A 92 -1.89 -7.81 -4.66
C ALA A 92 -1.83 -8.00 -3.13
N ASP A 93 -2.72 -8.81 -2.57
CA ASP A 93 -2.73 -9.17 -1.14
C ASP A 93 -1.44 -9.87 -0.70
N LYS A 94 -0.95 -10.81 -1.51
CA LYS A 94 0.32 -11.51 -1.24
C LYS A 94 1.49 -10.54 -1.28
N MET A 95 1.56 -9.69 -2.31
CA MET A 95 2.63 -8.72 -2.43
C MET A 95 2.60 -7.67 -1.30
N ASP A 96 1.42 -7.15 -0.91
CA ASP A 96 1.31 -6.24 0.24
C ASP A 96 1.74 -6.90 1.55
N LYS A 97 1.44 -8.19 1.74
CA LYS A 97 1.96 -8.96 2.88
C LYS A 97 3.48 -9.07 2.85
N GLU A 98 4.10 -9.29 1.69
CA GLU A 98 5.56 -9.33 1.58
C GLU A 98 6.21 -7.98 1.86
N ILE A 99 5.66 -6.89 1.29
CA ILE A 99 6.10 -5.52 1.58
C ILE A 99 5.99 -5.24 3.07
N THR A 100 4.84 -5.54 3.66
CA THR A 100 4.58 -5.37 5.09
C THR A 100 5.55 -6.15 5.96
N ASN A 101 5.84 -7.40 5.59
CA ASN A 101 6.78 -8.24 6.33
C ASN A 101 8.19 -7.66 6.26
N SER A 102 8.64 -7.22 5.10
CA SER A 102 9.94 -6.58 4.90
C SER A 102 10.07 -5.29 5.71
N LEU A 103 9.05 -4.43 5.70
CA LEU A 103 9.02 -3.20 6.52
C LEU A 103 8.92 -3.46 8.03
N SER A 104 8.48 -4.64 8.45
CA SER A 104 8.37 -5.02 9.87
C SER A 104 9.67 -5.63 10.42
N GLN A 105 10.65 -5.94 9.58
CA GLN A 105 11.95 -6.42 10.02
C GLN A 105 12.77 -5.27 10.65
N ILE A 106 13.93 -5.62 11.24
CA ILE A 106 14.84 -4.63 11.83
C ILE A 106 15.10 -3.53 10.79
N ASP A 107 15.07 -2.28 11.22
CA ASP A 107 15.35 -1.15 10.32
C ASP A 107 16.82 -1.23 9.85
N HIS A 108 17.02 -1.86 8.70
CA HIS A 108 18.34 -2.10 8.14
C HIS A 108 18.92 -0.84 7.49
N ASN A 109 18.07 0.11 7.09
CA ASN A 109 18.44 1.26 6.28
C ASN A 109 18.28 2.61 7.03
N GLY A 110 17.81 2.59 8.28
CA GLY A 110 17.57 3.79 9.09
C GLY A 110 16.35 4.60 8.62
N TRP A 111 15.44 3.99 7.87
CA TRP A 111 14.31 4.72 7.28
C TRP A 111 13.30 5.17 8.34
N ILE A 112 13.15 4.40 9.42
CA ILE A 112 12.28 4.74 10.55
C ILE A 112 12.85 5.98 11.25
N ASP A 113 14.16 5.95 11.52
CA ASP A 113 14.86 7.05 12.17
C ASP A 113 14.83 8.33 11.33
N SER A 114 14.95 8.21 10.01
CA SER A 114 14.80 9.34 9.08
C SER A 114 13.40 9.96 9.18
N CYS A 115 12.33 9.15 9.25
CA CYS A 115 10.97 9.65 9.40
C CYS A 115 10.77 10.44 10.71
N PHE A 116 11.26 9.87 11.82
CA PHE A 116 11.16 10.51 13.14
C PHE A 116 12.11 11.71 13.31
N GLY A 117 13.25 11.74 12.61
CA GLY A 117 14.18 12.86 12.64
C GLY A 117 13.72 14.06 11.80
N GLU A 118 13.02 13.80 10.70
CA GLU A 118 12.52 14.82 9.76
C GLU A 118 11.05 15.20 9.99
N ASP A 119 10.40 14.60 10.99
CA ASP A 119 8.96 14.75 11.26
C ASP A 119 8.10 14.51 10.01
N SER A 120 8.43 13.45 9.26
CA SER A 120 7.94 13.22 7.91
C SER A 120 7.71 11.74 7.60
N ALA A 121 6.79 11.45 6.68
CA ALA A 121 6.54 10.09 6.18
C ALA A 121 7.38 9.74 4.93
N GLU A 122 8.24 10.65 4.45
CA GLU A 122 8.97 10.47 3.18
C GLU A 122 9.98 9.32 3.22
N GLY A 123 10.60 9.04 4.38
CA GLY A 123 11.48 7.87 4.53
C GLY A 123 10.75 6.56 4.29
N LEU A 124 9.55 6.41 4.87
CA LEU A 124 8.68 5.25 4.70
C LEU A 124 8.25 5.08 3.23
N LYS A 125 7.86 6.17 2.57
CA LYS A 125 7.46 6.11 1.15
C LYS A 125 8.59 5.61 0.26
N LYS A 126 9.81 6.11 0.48
CA LYS A 126 10.99 5.70 -0.30
C LYS A 126 11.34 4.23 -0.04
N GLU A 127 11.33 3.81 1.22
CA GLU A 127 11.62 2.42 1.57
C GLU A 127 10.57 1.47 1.00
N GLU A 128 9.29 1.83 1.07
CA GLU A 128 8.22 1.03 0.50
C GLU A 128 8.39 0.82 -1.01
N LEU A 129 8.70 1.87 -1.76
CA LEU A 129 8.97 1.77 -3.20
C LEU A 129 10.20 0.90 -3.50
N SER A 130 11.24 1.00 -2.67
CA SER A 130 12.46 0.20 -2.78
C SER A 130 12.18 -1.29 -2.56
N VAL A 131 11.43 -1.61 -1.50
CA VAL A 131 10.99 -2.97 -1.16
C VAL A 131 10.08 -3.54 -2.26
N TYR A 132 9.07 -2.77 -2.69
CA TYR A 132 8.19 -3.14 -3.80
C TYR A 132 8.97 -3.48 -5.07
N SER A 133 9.90 -2.60 -5.47
CA SER A 133 10.71 -2.80 -6.68
C SER A 133 11.58 -4.05 -6.60
N THR A 134 12.12 -4.35 -5.41
CA THR A 134 12.93 -5.55 -5.16
C THR A 134 12.08 -6.82 -5.28
N ILE A 135 10.92 -6.86 -4.59
CA ILE A 135 9.99 -7.99 -4.63
C ILE A 135 9.50 -8.25 -6.06
N LEU A 136 9.14 -7.19 -6.79
CA LEU A 136 8.69 -7.30 -8.18
C LEU A 136 9.79 -7.88 -9.08
N ALA A 137 11.02 -7.39 -8.95
CA ALA A 137 12.15 -7.85 -9.76
C ALA A 137 12.49 -9.34 -9.50
N GLU A 138 12.36 -9.79 -8.25
CA GLU A 138 12.64 -11.18 -7.85
C GLU A 138 11.50 -12.14 -8.21
N ASN A 139 10.25 -11.66 -8.25
CA ASN A 139 9.04 -12.48 -8.38
C ASN A 139 8.10 -12.00 -9.51
N ASP A 140 8.65 -11.50 -10.61
CA ASP A 140 7.89 -10.95 -11.76
C ASP A 140 6.80 -11.90 -12.30
N LYS A 141 7.04 -13.23 -12.26
CA LYS A 141 6.04 -14.22 -12.68
C LYS A 141 4.78 -14.25 -11.81
N GLU A 142 4.92 -13.89 -10.54
CA GLU A 142 3.82 -13.88 -9.57
C GLU A 142 3.20 -12.49 -9.44
N PHE A 143 4.01 -11.43 -9.49
CA PHE A 143 3.58 -10.06 -9.21
C PHE A 143 3.62 -9.10 -10.40
N GLY A 144 3.92 -9.57 -11.62
CA GLY A 144 4.06 -8.71 -12.81
C GLY A 144 2.83 -7.86 -13.15
N GLY A 145 1.64 -8.28 -12.72
CA GLY A 145 0.40 -7.52 -12.85
C GLY A 145 0.06 -6.60 -11.68
N VAL A 146 0.88 -6.55 -10.62
CA VAL A 146 0.61 -5.77 -9.41
C VAL A 146 1.36 -4.43 -9.45
N GLN A 147 0.62 -3.34 -9.29
CA GLN A 147 1.22 -2.00 -9.18
C GLN A 147 0.97 -1.38 -7.80
N LEU A 148 2.03 -0.88 -7.18
CA LEU A 148 1.95 -0.04 -6.00
C LEU A 148 1.69 1.42 -6.40
N LEU A 149 0.67 2.03 -5.82
CA LEU A 149 0.34 3.45 -5.95
C LEU A 149 0.39 4.13 -4.60
N GLN A 150 1.27 5.12 -4.47
CA GLN A 150 1.33 5.97 -3.29
C GLN A 150 0.35 7.12 -3.43
N ILE A 151 -0.60 7.20 -2.51
CA ILE A 151 -1.74 8.11 -2.52
C ILE A 151 -1.78 8.92 -1.22
N THR A 152 -2.59 9.98 -1.19
CA THR A 152 -2.80 10.76 0.02
C THR A 152 -3.79 10.08 0.98
N PRO A 153 -3.76 10.39 2.29
CA PRO A 153 -4.77 9.92 3.22
C PRO A 153 -6.19 10.40 2.88
N GLU A 154 -6.33 11.55 2.22
CA GLU A 154 -7.61 12.05 1.69
C GLU A 154 -8.11 11.15 0.55
N GLN A 155 -7.24 10.78 -0.39
CA GLN A 155 -7.56 9.87 -1.48
C GLN A 155 -7.93 8.47 -0.96
N MET A 156 -7.18 7.94 0.02
CA MET A 156 -7.50 6.64 0.64
C MET A 156 -8.92 6.64 1.23
N ARG A 157 -9.26 7.69 1.99
CA ARG A 157 -10.60 7.84 2.57
C ARG A 157 -11.69 7.96 1.50
N ALA A 158 -11.42 8.68 0.41
CA ALA A 158 -12.36 8.81 -0.69
C ALA A 158 -12.64 7.45 -1.36
N VAL A 159 -11.58 6.68 -1.64
CA VAL A 159 -11.72 5.32 -2.20
C VAL A 159 -12.51 4.44 -1.24
N MET A 160 -12.14 4.36 0.04
CA MET A 160 -12.84 3.52 1.02
C MET A 160 -14.30 3.91 1.23
N ALA A 161 -14.64 5.20 1.13
CA ALA A 161 -16.02 5.67 1.29
C ALA A 161 -16.94 5.30 0.11
N THR A 162 -16.39 5.00 -1.06
CA THR A 162 -17.17 4.53 -2.22
C THR A 162 -17.47 3.04 -2.19
N GLN A 163 -16.90 2.29 -1.24
CA GLN A 163 -16.96 0.83 -1.17
C GLN A 163 -17.89 0.31 -0.04
N GLY A 164 -18.65 1.20 0.62
CA GLY A 164 -19.62 0.86 1.68
C GLY A 164 -21.01 1.43 1.42
#